data_AF-A0ABD3CJ89-F1
#
_entry.id   AF-A0ABD3CJ89-F1
#
_cell.length_a   1.000
_cell.length_b   1.000
_cell.length_c   1.000
_cell.angle_alpha   90.00
_cell.angle_beta   90.00
_cell.angle_gamma   90.00
#
_symmetry.space_group_name_H-M   'P 1'
#
loop_
_entity.id
_entity.type
_entity.pdbx_description
1 polymer ?
#
loop_
_entity_poly.entity_id
_entity_poly.type
_entity_poly.pdbx_seq_one_letter_code
_entity_poly.pdbx_strand_id
1 'polypeptide(L)'
;MSLIHKSSHMAHIIPLVGPRDLPGNLAATGGFAAADIPTGQQIINETERLHGFERHRHTFGTLGVDNYSEALVRHHKILSLRADHEMGNFNFNHFQVQMDAQMAQLTAQTAQLAAQISQLAAQMAQSTAQLNARFDMVDARFDMIDAKMVVNSARIFNSGVGVTSGVNFHPLVKSTAGHPAPGPPLAVDGVHFQPAYAVGDHPPQNLLPANYDDLNGWELLGHVVLRRRLRAIYWFYNEPRLALAPRASQEICNRMIQTLTGYMTVP
;
A
#
# COMPACT_ATOMS: atom_id res chain seq x y z
N MET A 1 -10.39 34.42 5.07
CA MET A 1 -9.63 34.92 6.24
C MET A 1 -9.08 33.70 7.00
N SER A 2 -7.76 33.54 6.97
CA SER A 2 -6.87 32.77 7.84
C SER A 2 -7.39 31.46 8.50
N LEU A 3 -6.98 30.31 7.95
CA LEU A 3 -6.93 29.04 8.66
C LEU A 3 -5.55 28.90 9.33
N ILE A 4 -5.56 28.87 10.66
CA ILE A 4 -4.39 28.74 11.53
C ILE A 4 -3.86 27.31 11.44
N HIS A 5 -2.65 27.16 10.92
CA HIS A 5 -1.85 25.93 11.02
C HIS A 5 -1.43 25.69 12.48
N LYS A 6 -1.91 24.60 13.09
CA LYS A 6 -1.30 24.01 14.28
C LYS A 6 -0.31 22.94 13.83
N SER A 7 0.97 23.33 13.82
CA SER A 7 2.11 22.43 13.63
C SER A 7 2.25 21.51 14.84
N SER A 8 2.28 20.20 14.58
CA SER A 8 2.43 19.15 15.58
C SER A 8 3.91 18.93 15.87
N HIS A 9 4.37 19.36 17.05
CA HIS A 9 5.62 18.88 17.64
C HIS A 9 5.32 17.58 18.40
N MET A 10 5.43 16.45 17.71
CA MET A 10 5.64 15.15 18.37
C MET A 10 7.13 14.85 18.37
N ALA A 11 7.74 15.04 19.54
CA ALA A 11 9.07 14.57 19.86
C ALA A 11 9.06 13.03 19.87
N HIS A 12 9.65 12.41 18.85
CA HIS A 12 10.01 11.00 18.93
C HIS A 12 11.28 10.85 19.76
N ILE A 13 11.10 10.31 20.96
CA ILE A 13 12.16 9.80 21.83
C ILE A 13 12.82 8.64 21.09
N ILE A 14 14.03 8.86 20.59
CA ILE A 14 14.94 7.82 20.08
C ILE A 14 15.49 7.09 21.31
N PRO A 15 15.32 5.76 21.44
CA PRO A 15 16.04 5.03 22.47
C PRO A 15 17.52 4.99 22.10
N LEU A 16 18.35 5.64 22.93
CA LEU A 16 19.80 5.45 22.96
C LEU A 16 20.10 3.98 23.29
N VAL A 17 20.31 3.17 22.26
CA VAL A 17 20.91 1.84 22.40
C VAL A 17 22.41 2.05 22.62
N GLY A 18 22.87 1.68 23.81
CA GLY A 18 24.27 1.76 24.22
C GLY A 18 25.20 0.86 23.38
N PRO A 19 26.52 0.97 23.60
CA PRO A 19 27.53 0.34 22.77
C PRO A 19 27.49 -1.17 23.00
N ARG A 20 27.04 -1.91 21.98
CA ARG A 20 27.18 -3.36 21.94
C ARG A 20 27.97 -3.75 20.69
N ASP A 21 29.21 -4.12 20.97
CA ASP A 21 29.92 -5.22 20.37
C ASP A 21 29.98 -5.20 18.84
N LEU A 22 30.96 -4.43 18.37
CA LEU A 22 31.70 -4.74 17.15
C LEU A 22 31.98 -6.26 17.13
N PRO A 23 31.68 -6.97 16.03
CA PRO A 23 32.18 -8.33 15.88
C PRO A 23 33.70 -8.25 15.83
N GLY A 24 34.32 -8.57 16.95
CA GLY A 24 35.72 -8.92 17.05
C GLY A 24 35.96 -10.15 16.18
N ASN A 25 36.36 -9.92 14.93
CA ASN A 25 37.13 -10.89 14.16
C ASN A 25 37.80 -10.22 12.95
N LEU A 26 38.76 -9.34 13.22
CA LEU A 26 39.80 -8.96 12.24
C LEU A 26 41.09 -9.79 12.41
N ALA A 27 41.01 -10.88 13.18
CA ALA A 27 42.14 -11.76 13.46
C ALA A 27 41.94 -13.13 12.79
N ALA A 28 41.77 -13.17 11.47
CA ALA A 28 42.07 -14.36 10.64
C ALA A 28 41.68 -14.10 9.19
N THR A 29 42.63 -13.69 8.35
CA THR A 29 42.93 -14.35 7.06
C THR A 29 44.00 -13.53 6.32
N GLY A 30 45.19 -14.11 6.20
CA GLY A 30 46.34 -13.52 5.51
C GLY A 30 47.42 -13.01 6.45
N GLY A 31 48.00 -13.89 7.29
CA GLY A 31 49.30 -13.59 7.88
C GLY A 31 50.33 -13.42 6.77
N PHE A 32 50.83 -12.20 6.59
CA PHE A 32 51.83 -11.90 5.57
C PHE A 32 53.23 -12.25 6.08
N ALA A 33 54.05 -12.84 5.22
CA ALA A 33 55.47 -13.01 5.49
C ALA A 33 56.12 -11.61 5.55
N ALA A 34 56.87 -11.32 6.60
CA ALA A 34 57.61 -10.08 6.80
C ALA A 34 58.68 -9.79 5.71
N ALA A 35 58.78 -10.62 4.68
CA ALA A 35 59.81 -10.56 3.64
C ALA A 35 59.51 -9.57 2.50
N ASP A 36 58.26 -9.13 2.33
CA ASP A 36 57.85 -8.27 1.21
C ASP A 36 57.70 -6.78 1.58
N ILE A 37 57.91 -6.43 2.86
CA ILE A 37 57.91 -5.05 3.34
C ILE A 37 59.36 -4.53 3.29
N PRO A 38 59.66 -3.46 2.52
CA PRO A 38 60.96 -2.83 2.58
C PRO A 38 61.26 -2.40 4.02
N THR A 39 62.28 -3.00 4.61
CA THR A 39 62.81 -2.60 5.91
C THR A 39 63.23 -1.13 5.87
N GLY A 40 63.22 -0.44 7.03
CA GLY A 40 63.70 0.94 7.11
C GLY A 40 65.11 1.12 6.52
N GLN A 41 65.95 0.10 6.64
CA GLN A 41 67.28 0.09 6.03
C GLN A 41 67.25 0.03 4.50
N GLN A 42 66.33 -0.72 3.89
CA GLN A 42 66.17 -0.76 2.43
C GLN A 42 65.71 0.59 1.88
N ILE A 43 64.89 1.32 2.64
CA ILE A 43 64.42 2.67 2.29
C ILE A 43 65.57 3.67 2.35
N ILE A 44 66.35 3.64 3.44
CA ILE A 44 67.54 4.47 3.61
C ILE A 44 68.52 4.19 2.46
N ASN A 45 68.84 2.92 2.20
CA ASN A 45 69.77 2.55 1.14
C ASN A 45 69.30 3.00 -0.25
N GLU A 46 68.01 2.89 -0.56
CA GLU A 46 67.49 3.31 -1.87
C GLU A 46 67.41 4.84 -1.99
N THR A 47 67.14 5.56 -0.90
CA THR A 47 67.17 7.02 -0.84
C THR A 47 68.60 7.54 -1.00
N GLU A 48 69.57 6.90 -0.35
CA GLU A 48 70.99 7.20 -0.53
C GLU A 48 71.46 6.89 -1.95
N ARG A 49 70.96 5.80 -2.55
CA ARG A 49 71.25 5.44 -3.95
C ARG A 49 70.74 6.51 -4.92
N LEU A 50 69.51 7.01 -4.70
CA LEU A 50 68.93 8.12 -5.49
C LEU A 50 69.76 9.41 -5.37
N HIS A 51 70.07 9.84 -4.13
CA HIS A 51 70.91 11.01 -3.87
C HIS A 51 72.34 10.84 -4.43
N GLY A 52 72.84 9.60 -4.49
CA GLY A 52 74.08 9.26 -5.16
C GLY A 52 74.02 9.58 -6.65
N PHE A 53 72.97 9.11 -7.34
CA PHE A 53 72.79 9.41 -8.77
C PHE A 53 72.57 10.91 -9.03
N GLU A 54 71.81 11.61 -8.19
CA GLU A 54 71.61 13.07 -8.32
C GLU A 54 72.92 13.87 -8.17
N ARG A 55 73.79 13.46 -7.23
CA ARG A 55 75.12 14.07 -7.08
C ARG A 55 76.02 13.83 -8.29
N HIS A 56 75.95 12.64 -8.89
CA HIS A 56 76.79 12.27 -10.03
C HIS A 56 76.29 12.84 -11.36
N ARG A 57 75.01 13.24 -11.45
CA ARG A 57 74.43 13.94 -12.61
C ARG A 57 75.18 15.22 -12.99
N HIS A 58 75.84 15.87 -12.03
CA HIS A 58 76.59 17.11 -12.25
C HIS A 58 78.07 16.92 -12.58
N THR A 59 78.63 15.72 -12.36
CA THR A 59 80.09 15.52 -12.35
C THR A 59 80.59 14.58 -13.45
N PHE A 60 79.78 13.61 -13.89
CA PHE A 60 80.17 12.69 -14.96
C PHE A 60 79.00 12.44 -15.91
N GLY A 61 79.21 12.77 -17.19
CA GLY A 61 78.24 12.52 -18.25
C GLY A 61 77.89 11.04 -18.35
N THR A 62 76.59 10.77 -18.50
CA THR A 62 75.99 9.46 -18.75
C THR A 62 76.21 8.40 -17.67
N LEU A 63 75.70 8.66 -16.46
CA LEU A 63 75.05 7.56 -15.74
C LEU A 63 73.91 7.04 -16.63
N GLY A 64 73.91 5.73 -16.92
CA GLY A 64 72.90 5.11 -17.77
C GLY A 64 71.50 5.54 -17.34
N VAL A 65 70.80 6.26 -18.23
CA VAL A 65 69.46 6.84 -17.98
C VAL A 65 68.51 5.77 -17.45
N ASP A 66 68.70 4.53 -17.92
CA ASP A 66 67.96 3.34 -17.51
C ASP A 66 68.09 3.07 -16.00
N ASN A 67 69.31 3.09 -15.44
CA ASN A 67 69.54 2.81 -14.02
C ASN A 67 69.00 3.91 -13.10
N TYR A 68 69.07 5.17 -13.54
CA TYR A 68 68.50 6.30 -12.80
C TYR A 68 66.97 6.25 -12.85
N SER A 69 66.39 6.01 -14.03
CA SER A 69 64.94 5.87 -14.19
C SER A 69 64.38 4.71 -13.36
N GLU A 70 65.09 3.58 -13.29
CA GLU A 70 64.70 2.43 -12.48
C GLU A 70 64.78 2.73 -10.97
N ALA A 71 65.81 3.42 -10.50
CA ALA A 71 65.92 3.86 -9.11
C ALA A 71 64.80 4.84 -8.73
N LEU A 72 64.45 5.75 -9.64
CA LEU A 72 63.41 6.76 -9.44
C LEU A 72 62.02 6.11 -9.35
N VAL A 73 61.75 5.12 -10.21
CA VAL A 73 60.52 4.31 -10.17
C VAL A 73 60.43 3.50 -8.87
N ARG A 74 61.52 2.88 -8.41
CA ARG A 74 61.56 2.12 -7.16
C ARG A 74 61.36 3.01 -5.93
N HIS A 75 61.98 4.20 -5.92
CA HIS A 75 61.83 5.17 -4.84
C HIS A 75 60.39 5.72 -4.74
N HIS A 76 59.78 6.08 -5.88
CA HIS A 76 58.40 6.59 -5.90
C HIS A 76 57.37 5.53 -5.51
N LYS A 77 57.63 4.25 -5.79
CA LYS A 77 56.77 3.13 -5.41
C LYS A 77 56.64 2.95 -3.89
N ILE A 78 57.54 3.50 -3.09
CA ILE A 78 57.60 3.34 -1.62
C ILE A 78 56.83 4.46 -0.89
N LEU A 79 56.71 5.65 -1.48
CA LEU A 79 56.39 6.90 -0.73
C LEU A 79 54.91 7.32 -0.66
N SER A 80 53.95 6.51 -1.06
CA SER A 80 52.56 6.99 -1.12
C SER A 80 51.57 6.01 -0.48
N LEU A 81 51.17 6.30 0.76
CA LEU A 81 49.78 6.40 1.25
C LEU A 81 49.73 6.68 2.76
N ARG A 82 48.79 7.54 3.17
CA ARG A 82 48.54 7.90 4.57
C ARG A 82 47.21 7.28 4.98
N ALA A 83 47.24 6.26 5.83
CA ALA A 83 46.07 5.75 6.54
C ALA A 83 46.18 6.19 8.00
N ASP A 84 45.22 7.00 8.46
CA ASP A 84 44.93 7.31 9.87
C ASP A 84 46.11 7.28 10.86
N HIS A 85 47.05 8.20 10.66
CA HIS A 85 48.17 8.54 11.56
C HIS A 85 49.36 7.56 11.63
N GLU A 86 49.41 6.51 10.82
CA GLU A 86 50.64 5.70 10.66
C GLU A 86 51.10 5.66 9.19
N MET A 87 52.35 6.05 8.93
CA MET A 87 52.97 5.89 7.60
C MET A 87 53.45 4.45 7.43
N GLY A 88 52.60 3.60 6.86
CA GLY A 88 53.01 2.28 6.35
C GLY A 88 53.56 2.38 4.93
N ASN A 89 54.73 1.79 4.67
CA ASN A 89 55.28 1.69 3.31
C ASN A 89 54.63 0.50 2.60
N PHE A 90 53.75 0.77 1.64
CA PHE A 90 53.06 -0.27 0.87
C PHE A 90 53.59 -0.32 -0.57
N ASN A 91 53.79 -1.52 -1.10
CA ASN A 91 54.05 -1.74 -2.53
C ASN A 91 52.76 -1.42 -3.32
N PHE A 92 52.86 -0.79 -4.50
CA PHE A 92 51.72 -0.47 -5.39
C PHE A 92 50.71 -1.63 -5.56
N ASN A 93 51.18 -2.87 -5.69
CA ASN A 93 50.29 -4.04 -5.81
C ASN A 93 49.43 -4.26 -4.56
N HIS A 94 49.98 -3.95 -3.38
CA HIS A 94 49.27 -4.06 -2.11
C HIS A 94 48.19 -2.98 -1.98
N PHE A 95 48.50 -1.74 -2.38
CA PHE A 95 47.51 -0.67 -2.41
C PHE A 95 46.34 -1.00 -3.35
N GLN A 96 46.64 -1.51 -4.55
CA GLN A 96 45.62 -1.92 -5.51
C GLN A 96 44.66 -2.94 -4.88
N VAL A 97 45.19 -3.99 -4.25
CA VAL A 97 44.37 -5.02 -3.58
C VAL A 97 43.54 -4.45 -2.43
N GLN A 98 44.10 -3.55 -1.62
CA GLN A 98 43.37 -2.91 -0.53
C GLN A 98 42.23 -2.03 -1.05
N MET A 99 42.46 -1.24 -2.10
CA MET A 99 41.44 -0.43 -2.74
C MET A 99 40.34 -1.31 -3.37
N ASP A 100 40.73 -2.39 -4.04
CA ASP A 100 39.78 -3.34 -4.64
C ASP A 100 38.90 -3.99 -3.55
N ALA A 101 39.49 -4.34 -2.40
CA ALA A 101 38.74 -4.88 -1.26
C ALA A 101 37.77 -3.84 -0.65
N GLN A 102 38.20 -2.59 -0.49
CA GLN A 102 37.33 -1.52 -0.01
C GLN A 102 36.20 -1.24 -1.01
N MET A 103 36.49 -1.16 -2.30
CA MET A 103 35.47 -0.98 -3.34
C MET A 103 34.47 -2.13 -3.36
N ALA A 104 34.92 -3.38 -3.21
CA ALA A 104 34.05 -4.54 -3.12
C ALA A 104 33.14 -4.46 -1.88
N GLN A 105 33.67 -4.04 -0.73
CA GLN A 105 32.90 -3.87 0.50
C GLN A 105 31.83 -2.77 0.35
N LEU A 106 32.19 -1.60 -0.17
CA LEU A 106 31.23 -0.52 -0.43
C LEU A 106 30.17 -0.95 -1.46
N THR A 107 30.56 -1.71 -2.49
CA THR A 107 29.62 -2.27 -3.48
C THR A 107 28.64 -3.24 -2.83
N ALA A 108 29.09 -4.10 -1.91
CA ALA A 108 28.22 -5.00 -1.17
C ALA A 108 27.26 -4.25 -0.24
N GLN A 109 27.75 -3.24 0.48
CA GLN A 109 26.93 -2.42 1.38
C GLN A 109 25.86 -1.65 0.60
N THR A 110 26.23 -1.03 -0.53
CA THR A 110 25.28 -0.29 -1.39
C THR A 110 24.22 -1.22 -1.99
N ALA A 111 24.60 -2.43 -2.41
CA ALA A 111 23.65 -3.44 -2.87
C ALA A 111 22.68 -3.87 -1.75
N GLN A 112 23.17 -4.05 -0.52
CA GLN A 112 22.34 -4.39 0.64
C GLN A 112 21.36 -3.26 0.99
N LEU A 113 21.82 -2.02 1.01
CA LEU A 113 20.99 -0.83 1.22
C LEU A 113 19.91 -0.71 0.14
N ALA A 114 20.26 -0.92 -1.13
CA ALA A 114 19.30 -0.91 -2.24
C ALA A 114 18.22 -1.98 -2.06
N ALA A 115 18.60 -3.19 -1.64
CA ALA A 115 17.65 -4.26 -1.34
C ALA A 115 16.70 -3.90 -0.18
N GLN A 116 17.23 -3.32 0.90
CA GLN A 116 16.42 -2.87 2.04
C GLN A 116 15.43 -1.76 1.65
N ILE A 117 15.88 -0.79 0.85
CA ILE A 117 15.01 0.30 0.34
C ILE A 117 13.90 -0.29 -0.53
N SER A 118 14.24 -1.23 -1.43
CA SER A 118 13.24 -1.89 -2.28
C SER A 118 12.20 -2.67 -1.45
N GLN A 119 12.64 -3.35 -0.40
CA GLN A 119 11.75 -4.08 0.50
C GLN A 119 10.82 -3.12 1.26
N LEU A 120 11.35 -2.02 1.78
CA LEU A 120 10.56 -1.01 2.47
C LEU A 120 9.54 -0.35 1.54
N ALA A 121 9.93 -0.03 0.30
CA ALA A 121 9.02 0.52 -0.71
C ALA A 121 7.84 -0.43 -1.00
N ALA A 122 8.10 -1.73 -1.12
CA ALA A 122 7.06 -2.74 -1.32
C ALA A 122 6.11 -2.83 -0.11
N GLN A 123 6.65 -2.81 1.12
CA GLN A 123 5.84 -2.83 2.34
C GLN A 123 4.96 -1.58 2.46
N MET A 124 5.48 -0.40 2.13
CA MET A 124 4.70 0.84 2.13
C MET A 124 3.58 0.81 1.08
N ALA A 125 3.85 0.30 -0.12
CA ALA A 125 2.84 0.16 -1.16
C ALA A 125 1.72 -0.82 -0.73
N GLN A 126 2.09 -1.95 -0.13
CA GLN A 126 1.12 -2.91 0.39
C GLN A 126 0.27 -2.31 1.52
N SER A 127 0.89 -1.61 2.46
CA SER A 127 0.17 -0.95 3.57
C SER A 127 -0.79 0.13 3.05
N THR A 128 -0.36 0.93 2.07
CA THR A 128 -1.21 1.95 1.43
C THR A 128 -2.41 1.32 0.74
N ALA A 129 -2.21 0.25 -0.03
CA ALA A 129 -3.31 -0.47 -0.67
C ALA A 129 -4.30 -1.07 0.34
N GLN A 130 -3.81 -1.62 1.45
CA GLN A 130 -4.66 -2.13 2.54
C GLN A 130 -5.46 -1.03 3.21
N LEU A 131 -4.85 0.14 3.46
CA LEU A 131 -5.56 1.28 4.05
C LEU A 131 -6.64 1.82 3.12
N ASN A 132 -6.34 1.98 1.83
CA ASN A 132 -7.33 2.44 0.85
C ASN A 132 -8.53 1.48 0.79
N ALA A 133 -8.30 0.17 0.70
CA ALA A 133 -9.39 -0.81 0.70
C ALA A 133 -10.25 -0.77 1.98
N ARG A 134 -9.63 -0.46 3.14
CA ARG A 134 -10.37 -0.27 4.40
C ARG A 134 -11.17 1.02 4.41
N PHE A 135 -10.67 2.10 3.83
CA PHE A 135 -11.42 3.35 3.68
C PHE A 135 -12.61 3.18 2.74
N ASP A 136 -12.42 2.53 1.58
CA ASP A 136 -13.52 2.22 0.65
C ASP A 136 -14.63 1.40 1.34
N MET A 137 -14.26 0.44 2.19
CA MET A 137 -15.22 -0.34 2.98
C MET A 137 -15.96 0.52 4.01
N VAL A 138 -15.29 1.50 4.61
CA VAL A 138 -15.92 2.42 5.57
C VAL A 138 -16.88 3.36 4.86
N ASP A 139 -16.52 3.90 3.71
CA ASP A 139 -17.39 4.76 2.90
C ASP A 139 -18.65 4.02 2.48
N ALA A 140 -18.53 2.79 1.96
CA ALA A 140 -19.68 1.95 1.63
C ALA A 140 -20.58 1.65 2.83
N ARG A 141 -20.02 1.58 4.05
CA ARG A 141 -20.80 1.42 5.29
C ARG A 141 -21.51 2.71 5.69
N PHE A 142 -20.92 3.87 5.46
CA PHE A 142 -21.57 5.16 5.68
C PHE A 142 -22.75 5.35 4.72
N ASP A 143 -22.57 5.07 3.43
CA ASP A 143 -23.67 5.11 2.44
C ASP A 143 -24.85 4.21 2.87
N MET A 144 -24.54 3.02 3.40
CA MET A 144 -25.55 2.09 3.94
C MET A 144 -26.27 2.65 5.18
N ILE A 145 -25.55 3.33 6.08
CA ILE A 145 -26.16 3.94 7.27
C ILE A 145 -27.07 5.09 6.85
N ASP A 146 -26.62 5.96 5.95
CA ASP A 146 -27.41 7.09 5.44
C ASP A 146 -28.68 6.59 4.74
N ALA A 147 -28.57 5.56 3.88
CA ALA A 147 -29.73 4.94 3.25
C ALA A 147 -30.69 4.33 4.28
N LYS A 148 -30.19 3.69 5.33
CA LYS A 148 -31.04 3.17 6.42
C LYS A 148 -31.72 4.27 7.22
N MET A 149 -31.05 5.40 7.45
CA MET A 149 -31.67 6.56 8.08
C MET A 149 -32.81 7.11 7.22
N VAL A 150 -32.59 7.28 5.91
CA VAL A 150 -33.64 7.71 4.96
C VAL A 150 -34.81 6.72 4.96
N VAL A 151 -34.54 5.41 4.91
CA VAL A 151 -35.57 4.37 4.98
C VAL A 151 -36.35 4.45 6.29
N ASN A 152 -35.69 4.63 7.44
CA ASN A 152 -36.35 4.74 8.73
C ASN A 152 -37.21 6.01 8.82
N SER A 153 -36.74 7.15 8.31
CA SER A 153 -37.53 8.37 8.20
C SER A 153 -38.76 8.17 7.32
N ALA A 154 -38.61 7.50 6.17
CA ALA A 154 -39.74 7.15 5.29
C ALA A 154 -40.74 6.22 6.00
N ARG A 155 -40.27 5.22 6.75
CA ARG A 155 -41.13 4.32 7.53
C ARG A 155 -41.88 5.03 8.64
N ILE A 156 -41.23 5.92 9.38
CA ILE A 156 -41.88 6.73 10.42
C ILE A 156 -43.00 7.58 9.80
N PHE A 157 -42.73 8.22 8.66
CA PHE A 157 -43.75 8.94 7.91
C PHE A 157 -44.90 8.01 7.50
N ASN A 158 -44.59 6.91 6.81
CA ASN A 158 -45.59 5.95 6.32
C ASN A 158 -46.44 5.34 7.46
N SER A 159 -45.84 5.13 8.63
CA SER A 159 -46.53 4.70 9.85
C SER A 159 -47.57 5.73 10.30
N GLY A 160 -47.19 7.01 10.31
CA GLY A 160 -48.06 8.11 10.71
C GLY A 160 -49.15 8.42 9.69
N VAL A 161 -48.90 8.16 8.40
CA VAL A 161 -49.94 8.28 7.37
C VAL A 161 -51.02 7.20 7.56
N GLY A 162 -50.65 6.01 8.02
CA GLY A 162 -51.60 4.93 8.36
C GLY A 162 -52.60 4.62 7.25
N VAL A 163 -53.71 3.95 7.59
CA VAL A 163 -54.85 3.63 6.69
C VAL A 163 -55.62 4.87 6.18
N THR A 164 -55.01 6.06 6.19
CA THR A 164 -55.60 7.27 5.60
C THR A 164 -55.58 7.15 4.08
N SER A 165 -56.73 6.80 3.51
CA SER A 165 -56.90 6.67 2.07
C SER A 165 -56.45 7.93 1.32
N GLY A 166 -55.82 7.72 0.16
CA GLY A 166 -55.38 8.80 -0.74
C GLY A 166 -54.08 9.53 -0.39
N VAL A 167 -53.39 9.21 0.72
CA VAL A 167 -52.08 9.81 1.03
C VAL A 167 -50.95 8.88 0.57
N ASN A 168 -50.03 9.42 -0.22
CA ASN A 168 -48.93 8.65 -0.77
C ASN A 168 -47.85 8.32 0.28
N PHE A 169 -47.34 7.10 0.20
CA PHE A 169 -46.15 6.66 0.91
C PHE A 169 -44.92 7.45 0.46
N HIS A 170 -44.04 7.75 1.41
CA HIS A 170 -42.67 8.10 1.10
C HIS A 170 -41.92 6.87 0.55
N PRO A 171 -41.19 7.01 -0.56
CA PRO A 171 -40.46 5.91 -1.15
C PRO A 171 -39.30 5.47 -0.25
N LEU A 172 -39.15 4.16 -0.06
CA LEU A 172 -38.00 3.59 0.65
C LEU A 172 -36.85 3.45 -0.35
N VAL A 173 -35.70 4.07 -0.07
CA VAL A 173 -34.50 3.90 -0.88
C VAL A 173 -33.88 2.51 -0.67
N LYS A 174 -33.01 2.10 -1.59
CA LYS A 174 -32.26 0.84 -1.47
C LYS A 174 -31.24 0.93 -0.33
N SER A 175 -31.41 0.10 0.71
CA SER A 175 -30.53 0.11 1.89
C SER A 175 -29.47 -1.01 1.91
N THR A 176 -29.48 -1.90 0.92
CA THR A 176 -28.62 -3.09 0.89
C THR A 176 -27.98 -3.21 -0.49
N ALA A 177 -26.67 -3.39 -0.55
CA ALA A 177 -25.96 -3.54 -1.82
C ALA A 177 -26.33 -4.83 -2.56
N GLY A 178 -26.21 -4.79 -3.89
CA GLY A 178 -26.37 -5.94 -4.76
C GLY A 178 -27.81 -6.41 -4.94
N HIS A 179 -27.96 -7.55 -5.61
CA HIS A 179 -29.25 -8.16 -5.95
C HIS A 179 -29.19 -9.67 -5.69
N PRO A 180 -30.32 -10.32 -5.35
CA PRO A 180 -30.35 -11.76 -5.08
C PRO A 180 -30.12 -12.61 -6.33
N ALA A 181 -30.22 -12.04 -7.54
CA ALA A 181 -29.98 -12.74 -8.80
C ALA A 181 -29.34 -11.80 -9.84
N PRO A 182 -28.50 -12.33 -10.76
CA PRO A 182 -27.86 -11.58 -11.82
C PRO A 182 -28.90 -11.23 -12.90
N GLY A 183 -29.56 -10.10 -12.73
CA GLY A 183 -30.53 -9.55 -13.68
C GLY A 183 -31.93 -9.38 -13.09
N PRO A 184 -32.69 -8.39 -13.59
CA PRO A 184 -34.02 -8.08 -13.09
C PRO A 184 -34.98 -9.25 -13.34
N PRO A 185 -36.01 -9.40 -12.49
CA PRO A 185 -37.04 -10.40 -12.71
C PRO A 185 -37.81 -10.14 -14.01
N LEU A 186 -38.57 -11.15 -14.45
CA LEU A 186 -39.47 -11.06 -15.59
C LEU A 186 -40.30 -9.77 -15.55
N ALA A 187 -40.53 -9.18 -16.73
CA ALA A 187 -41.23 -7.91 -16.90
C ALA A 187 -42.46 -7.82 -15.98
N VAL A 188 -42.44 -6.80 -15.13
CA VAL A 188 -43.58 -6.37 -14.33
C VAL A 188 -44.21 -5.20 -15.08
N ASP A 189 -45.50 -5.29 -15.36
CA ASP A 189 -46.20 -4.28 -16.15
C ASP A 189 -46.03 -2.89 -15.51
N GLY A 190 -45.59 -1.95 -16.35
CA GLY A 190 -45.36 -0.56 -15.96
C GLY A 190 -44.10 -0.28 -15.11
N VAL A 191 -43.20 -1.27 -14.95
CA VAL A 191 -41.95 -1.11 -14.19
C VAL A 191 -40.73 -1.27 -15.10
N HIS A 192 -39.89 -0.24 -15.13
CA HIS A 192 -38.65 -0.22 -15.91
C HIS A 192 -37.45 -0.39 -14.98
N PHE A 193 -36.77 -1.54 -15.06
CA PHE A 193 -35.57 -1.80 -14.27
C PHE A 193 -34.32 -1.25 -14.94
N GLN A 194 -33.47 -0.59 -14.17
CA GLN A 194 -32.09 -0.31 -14.55
C GLN A 194 -31.20 -1.56 -14.36
N PRO A 195 -30.04 -1.64 -15.04
CA PRO A 195 -29.13 -2.78 -14.95
C PRO A 195 -28.56 -2.99 -13.54
N ALA A 196 -28.40 -1.91 -12.78
CA ALA A 196 -27.88 -1.92 -11.42
C ALA A 196 -28.54 -0.80 -10.61
N TYR A 197 -28.61 -1.01 -9.29
CA TYR A 197 -29.03 0.00 -8.32
C TYR A 197 -28.02 0.07 -7.19
N ALA A 198 -27.52 1.26 -6.92
CA ALA A 198 -26.65 1.58 -5.80
C ALA A 198 -27.45 1.69 -4.50
N VAL A 199 -26.73 1.67 -3.37
CA VAL A 199 -27.31 2.01 -2.07
C VAL A 199 -27.73 3.49 -2.12
N GLY A 200 -28.92 3.80 -1.61
CA GLY A 200 -29.51 5.14 -1.67
C GLY A 200 -30.43 5.38 -2.89
N ASP A 201 -30.41 4.52 -3.91
CA ASP A 201 -31.26 4.70 -5.07
C ASP A 201 -32.74 4.54 -4.75
N HIS A 202 -33.58 5.30 -5.45
CA HIS A 202 -35.03 5.17 -5.39
C HIS A 202 -35.52 3.92 -6.15
N PRO A 203 -36.62 3.31 -5.69
CA PRO A 203 -37.24 2.21 -6.41
C PRO A 203 -37.74 2.68 -7.77
N PRO A 204 -37.67 1.83 -8.82
CA PRO A 204 -38.26 2.19 -10.10
C PRO A 204 -39.74 2.50 -9.96
N GLN A 205 -40.21 3.41 -10.81
CA GLN A 205 -41.60 3.88 -10.77
C GLN A 205 -42.58 2.70 -10.87
N ASN A 206 -43.68 2.78 -10.14
CA ASN A 206 -44.74 1.77 -10.06
C ASN A 206 -44.33 0.40 -9.46
N LEU A 207 -43.11 0.24 -8.96
CA LEU A 207 -42.69 -1.00 -8.29
C LEU A 207 -43.44 -1.21 -6.96
N LEU A 208 -43.58 -0.13 -6.20
CA LEU A 208 -44.30 -0.09 -4.92
C LEU A 208 -45.71 0.47 -5.12
N PRO A 209 -46.67 0.15 -4.24
CA PRO A 209 -47.95 0.84 -4.22
C PRO A 209 -47.74 2.31 -3.85
N ALA A 210 -48.54 3.23 -4.41
CA ALA A 210 -48.40 4.64 -4.06
C ALA A 210 -48.92 4.91 -2.65
N ASN A 211 -49.95 4.19 -2.20
CA ASN A 211 -50.63 4.38 -0.91
C ASN A 211 -51.27 3.06 -0.42
N TYR A 212 -51.99 3.10 0.70
CA TYR A 212 -52.69 1.93 1.24
C TYR A 212 -53.82 1.41 0.36
N ASP A 213 -54.53 2.28 -0.37
CA ASP A 213 -55.63 1.87 -1.25
C ASP A 213 -55.08 1.02 -2.41
N ASP A 214 -53.98 1.47 -3.01
CA ASP A 214 -53.24 0.71 -4.03
C ASP A 214 -52.76 -0.64 -3.50
N LEU A 215 -52.21 -0.67 -2.29
CA LEU A 215 -51.72 -1.89 -1.65
C LEU A 215 -52.87 -2.88 -1.38
N ASN A 216 -54.02 -2.41 -0.90
CA ASN A 216 -55.22 -3.24 -0.71
C ASN A 216 -55.74 -3.78 -2.05
N GLY A 217 -55.67 -2.95 -3.11
CA GLY A 217 -56.00 -3.37 -4.47
C GLY A 217 -55.13 -4.52 -4.99
N TRP A 218 -53.93 -4.73 -4.43
CA TRP A 218 -53.07 -5.83 -4.85
C TRP A 218 -53.58 -7.21 -4.45
N GLU A 219 -54.45 -7.32 -3.44
CA GLU A 219 -55.08 -8.59 -3.07
C GLU A 219 -56.02 -9.12 -4.18
N LEU A 220 -56.52 -8.23 -5.02
CA LEU A 220 -57.39 -8.54 -6.16
C LEU A 220 -56.58 -8.88 -7.43
N LEU A 221 -55.27 -8.69 -7.42
CA LEU A 221 -54.42 -9.04 -8.56
C LEU A 221 -54.35 -10.56 -8.73
N GLY A 222 -54.36 -10.99 -10.00
CA GLY A 222 -54.13 -12.39 -10.33
C GLY A 222 -52.79 -12.90 -9.79
N HIS A 223 -52.77 -14.15 -9.31
CA HIS A 223 -51.63 -14.79 -8.65
C HIS A 223 -50.28 -14.59 -9.36
N VAL A 224 -50.25 -14.78 -10.67
CA VAL A 224 -49.03 -14.66 -11.46
C VAL A 224 -48.48 -13.23 -11.44
N VAL A 225 -49.36 -12.24 -11.51
CA VAL A 225 -49.00 -10.81 -11.53
C VAL A 225 -48.48 -10.38 -10.15
N LEU A 226 -49.23 -10.70 -9.10
CA LEU A 226 -48.85 -10.39 -7.71
C LEU A 226 -47.47 -11.01 -7.38
N ARG A 227 -47.28 -12.29 -7.70
CA ARG A 227 -46.00 -12.97 -7.45
C ARG A 227 -44.84 -12.33 -8.19
N ARG A 228 -45.01 -11.94 -9.46
CA ARG A 228 -43.96 -11.26 -10.24
C ARG A 228 -43.57 -9.94 -9.60
N ARG A 229 -44.57 -9.14 -9.20
CA ARG A 229 -44.37 -7.84 -8.57
C ARG A 229 -43.65 -7.96 -7.22
N LEU A 230 -44.08 -8.87 -6.34
CA LEU A 230 -43.41 -9.12 -5.06
C LEU A 230 -41.97 -9.61 -5.22
N ARG A 231 -41.70 -10.49 -6.19
CA ARG A 231 -40.31 -10.92 -6.49
C ARG A 231 -39.45 -9.77 -7.00
N ALA A 232 -40.04 -8.83 -7.72
CA ALA A 232 -39.35 -7.64 -8.17
C ALA A 232 -38.99 -6.68 -7.04
N ILE A 233 -39.88 -6.53 -6.07
CA ILE A 233 -39.61 -5.79 -4.83
C ILE A 233 -38.45 -6.45 -4.07
N TYR A 234 -38.49 -7.77 -3.88
CA TYR A 234 -37.39 -8.51 -3.26
C TYR A 234 -36.07 -8.33 -4.01
N TRP A 235 -36.11 -8.41 -5.35
CA TRP A 235 -34.92 -8.23 -6.17
C TRP A 235 -34.30 -6.83 -6.03
N PHE A 236 -35.14 -5.78 -5.97
CA PHE A 236 -34.67 -4.42 -5.79
C PHE A 236 -34.05 -4.22 -4.40
N TYR A 237 -34.77 -4.57 -3.32
CA TYR A 237 -34.33 -4.29 -1.95
C TYR A 237 -33.31 -5.28 -1.39
N ASN A 238 -33.23 -6.50 -1.94
CA ASN A 238 -32.39 -7.59 -1.44
C ASN A 238 -32.57 -7.82 0.08
N GLU A 239 -33.81 -7.69 0.57
CA GLU A 239 -34.16 -7.81 1.98
C GLU A 239 -34.67 -9.23 2.28
N PRO A 240 -34.02 -10.00 3.19
CA PRO A 240 -34.43 -11.37 3.50
C PRO A 240 -35.89 -11.53 3.93
N ARG A 241 -36.45 -10.53 4.62
CA ARG A 241 -37.87 -10.54 5.03
C ARG A 241 -38.84 -10.54 3.84
N LEU A 242 -38.41 -9.99 2.71
CA LEU A 242 -39.21 -9.91 1.47
C LEU A 242 -38.95 -11.10 0.53
N ALA A 243 -38.12 -12.06 0.92
CA ALA A 243 -37.75 -13.19 0.08
C ALA A 243 -38.97 -14.03 -0.28
N LEU A 244 -39.18 -14.23 -1.60
CA LEU A 244 -40.33 -14.97 -2.11
C LEU A 244 -39.88 -16.07 -3.10
N ALA A 245 -40.32 -17.29 -2.82
CA ALA A 245 -40.01 -18.44 -3.67
C ALA A 245 -40.57 -18.27 -5.10
N PRO A 246 -39.87 -18.73 -6.16
CA PRO A 246 -40.32 -18.58 -7.55
C PRO A 246 -41.70 -19.17 -7.85
N ARG A 247 -42.08 -20.21 -7.11
CA ARG A 247 -43.36 -20.94 -7.22
C ARG A 247 -44.28 -20.73 -6.03
N ALA A 248 -44.14 -19.62 -5.30
CA ALA A 248 -45.03 -19.29 -4.17
C ALA A 248 -46.51 -19.36 -4.59
N SER A 249 -47.36 -19.91 -3.73
CA SER A 249 -48.82 -19.97 -3.90
C SER A 249 -49.48 -18.60 -3.67
N GLN A 250 -50.77 -18.45 -4.02
CA GLN A 250 -51.53 -17.23 -3.77
C GLN A 250 -51.55 -16.87 -2.28
N GLU A 251 -51.77 -17.86 -1.41
CA GLU A 251 -51.77 -17.67 0.04
C GLU A 251 -50.44 -17.13 0.57
N ILE A 252 -49.31 -17.64 0.05
CA ILE A 252 -47.98 -17.12 0.41
C ILE A 252 -47.81 -15.68 -0.10
N CYS A 253 -48.29 -15.37 -1.31
CA CYS A 253 -48.23 -14.01 -1.85
C CYS A 253 -49.07 -13.03 -1.03
N ASN A 254 -50.27 -13.42 -0.61
CA ASN A 254 -51.14 -12.59 0.24
C ASN A 254 -50.52 -12.35 1.63
N ARG A 255 -49.90 -13.37 2.23
CA ARG A 255 -49.12 -13.17 3.46
C ARG A 255 -47.94 -12.22 3.27
N MET A 256 -47.29 -12.28 2.12
CA MET A 256 -46.17 -11.39 1.78
C MET A 256 -46.62 -9.93 1.61
N ILE A 257 -47.88 -9.66 1.24
CA ILE A 257 -48.44 -8.29 1.27
C ILE A 257 -48.37 -7.72 2.69
N GLN A 258 -48.77 -8.48 3.71
CA GLN A 258 -48.70 -8.05 5.10
C GLN A 258 -47.25 -7.80 5.55
N THR A 259 -46.32 -8.65 5.11
CA THR A 259 -44.88 -8.45 5.36
C THR A 259 -44.36 -7.19 4.67
N LEU A 260 -44.80 -6.91 3.45
CA LEU A 260 -44.47 -5.68 2.72
C LEU A 260 -45.03 -4.44 3.43
N THR A 261 -46.28 -4.49 3.90
CA THR A 261 -46.87 -3.41 4.71
C THR A 261 -45.99 -3.12 5.91
N GLY A 262 -45.63 -4.14 6.69
CA GLY A 262 -44.74 -3.99 7.85
C GLY A 262 -43.36 -3.45 7.47
N TYR A 263 -42.80 -3.89 6.35
CA TYR A 263 -41.53 -3.36 5.84
C TYR A 263 -41.59 -1.88 5.45
N MET A 264 -42.74 -1.40 4.94
CA MET A 264 -42.92 -0.02 4.50
C MET A 264 -43.23 0.96 5.65
N THR A 265 -43.73 0.47 6.79
CA THR A 265 -44.32 1.31 7.84
C THR A 265 -43.69 1.11 9.23
N VAL A 266 -43.02 -0.01 9.49
CA VAL A 266 -42.39 -0.27 10.79
C VAL A 266 -40.90 0.07 10.71
N PRO A 267 -40.41 1.09 11.45
CA PRO A 267 -39.00 1.50 11.46
C PRO A 267 -38.05 0.34 11.82
#